data_AF-A0A4R4IBP7-F1
#
_entry.id   AF-A0A4R4IBP7-F1
#
_cell.length_a   1.000
_cell.length_b   1.000
_cell.length_c   1.000
_cell.angle_alpha   90.00
_cell.angle_beta   90.00
_cell.angle_gamma   90.00
#
_symmetry.space_group_name_H-M   'P 1'
#
loop_
_entity.id
_entity.type
_entity.pdbx_description
1 polymer ?
#
loop_
_entity_poly.entity_id
_entity_poly.type
_entity_poly.pdbx_seq_one_letter_code
_entity_poly.pdbx_strand_id
1 'polypeptide(L)'
;MINFDPLRPYANLIRWGLIASVVVLLVALGYRWGAGHWKGEYAAEVAARAADNAAHATTLQRLADSTAAVAAKAKAASTALAKSRAESDTQYQKALDDAKRAERDLAAALRRGDVQLQPQWSCPATGTGAGAAAPDAVQASAAGRFNSAARIVAAADADAAVIDWLWNSWQADRTAVIAGGCAVEAAR
;
A
#
# COMPACT_ATOMS: atom_id res chain seq x y z
N MET A 1 -29.22 -24.58 109.35
CA MET A 1 -29.58 -23.36 108.60
C MET A 1 -29.18 -23.57 107.16
N ILE A 2 -30.14 -23.90 106.28
CA ILE A 2 -29.87 -24.10 104.85
C ILE A 2 -30.21 -22.78 104.17
N ASN A 3 -29.20 -22.05 103.73
CA ASN A 3 -29.34 -20.78 103.04
C ASN A 3 -29.68 -21.08 101.57
N PHE A 4 -30.97 -21.11 101.22
CA PHE A 4 -31.41 -21.19 99.84
C PHE A 4 -31.30 -19.79 99.24
N ASP A 5 -30.18 -19.50 98.59
CA ASP A 5 -29.99 -18.27 97.84
C ASP A 5 -30.87 -18.33 96.57
N PRO A 6 -31.99 -17.59 96.51
CA PRO A 6 -33.02 -17.76 95.47
C PRO A 6 -32.58 -17.20 94.11
N LEU A 7 -31.42 -16.54 94.04
CA LEU A 7 -30.93 -15.83 92.85
C LEU A 7 -29.96 -16.67 91.99
N ARG A 8 -29.40 -17.75 92.53
CA ARG A 8 -28.47 -18.64 91.81
C ARG A 8 -29.02 -19.27 90.52
N PRO A 9 -30.28 -19.76 90.43
CA PRO A 9 -30.80 -20.32 89.17
C PRO A 9 -31.01 -19.23 88.10
N TYR A 10 -31.36 -18.01 88.50
CA TYR A 10 -31.50 -16.86 87.60
C TYR A 10 -30.14 -16.33 87.12
N ALA A 11 -29.10 -16.39 87.96
CA ALA A 11 -27.75 -15.97 87.58
C ALA A 11 -27.18 -16.81 86.42
N ASN A 12 -27.46 -18.11 86.37
CA ASN A 12 -27.05 -18.98 85.26
C ASN A 12 -27.83 -18.67 83.98
N LEU A 13 -29.14 -18.44 84.06
CA LEU A 13 -29.97 -18.04 82.93
C LEU A 13 -29.53 -16.68 82.35
N ILE A 14 -29.25 -15.71 83.21
CA ILE A 14 -28.73 -14.39 82.81
C ILE A 14 -27.36 -14.54 82.15
N ARG A 15 -26.46 -15.37 82.70
CA ARG A 15 -25.14 -15.62 82.11
C ARG A 15 -25.24 -16.24 80.72
N TRP A 16 -26.05 -17.28 80.54
CA TRP A 16 -26.24 -17.90 79.23
C TRP A 16 -26.99 -17.00 78.24
N GLY A 17 -27.97 -16.22 78.72
CA GLY A 17 -28.65 -15.20 77.91
C GLY A 17 -27.71 -14.10 77.41
N LEU A 18 -26.80 -13.63 78.27
CA LEU A 18 -25.76 -12.68 77.88
C LEU A 18 -24.80 -13.29 76.85
N ILE A 19 -24.34 -14.52 77.05
CA ILE A 19 -23.46 -15.20 76.08
C ILE A 19 -24.17 -15.35 74.73
N ALA A 20 -25.42 -15.80 74.71
CA ALA A 20 -26.20 -15.94 73.47
C ALA A 20 -26.38 -14.59 72.77
N SER A 21 -26.66 -13.52 73.52
CA SER A 21 -26.80 -12.17 72.96
C SER A 21 -25.51 -11.67 72.31
N VAL A 22 -24.36 -11.93 72.94
CA VAL A 22 -23.03 -11.58 72.40
C VAL A 22 -22.76 -12.36 71.11
N VAL A 23 -23.08 -13.66 71.07
CA VAL A 23 -22.91 -14.49 69.86
C VAL A 23 -23.76 -13.97 68.71
N VAL A 24 -25.04 -13.64 68.95
CA VAL A 24 -25.92 -13.08 67.91
C VAL A 24 -25.38 -11.73 67.42
N LEU A 25 -24.90 -10.88 68.32
CA LEU A 25 -24.29 -9.60 67.96
C LEU A 25 -23.04 -9.78 67.08
N LEU A 26 -22.17 -10.73 67.41
CA LEU A 26 -20.98 -11.04 66.63
C LEU A 26 -21.32 -11.57 65.23
N VAL A 27 -22.34 -12.43 65.11
CA VAL A 27 -22.81 -12.94 63.81
C VAL A 27 -23.41 -11.80 62.97
N ALA A 28 -24.25 -10.96 63.56
CA ALA A 28 -24.86 -9.83 62.85
C ALA A 28 -23.83 -8.80 62.39
N LEU A 29 -22.86 -8.46 63.24
CA LEU A 29 -21.76 -7.56 62.92
C LEU A 29 -20.85 -8.17 61.84
N GLY A 30 -20.48 -9.45 61.96
CA GLY A 30 -19.66 -10.16 61.00
C GLY A 30 -20.32 -10.25 59.62
N TYR A 31 -21.62 -10.56 59.57
CA TYR A 31 -22.38 -10.62 58.32
C TYR A 31 -22.47 -9.25 57.64
N ARG A 32 -22.74 -8.19 58.42
CA ARG A 32 -22.85 -6.83 57.89
C ARG A 32 -21.52 -6.29 57.37
N TRP A 33 -20.42 -6.61 58.07
CA TRP A 33 -19.08 -6.22 57.66
C TRP A 33 -18.63 -6.99 56.40
N GLY A 34 -18.85 -8.31 56.36
CA GLY A 34 -18.57 -9.14 55.20
C GLY A 34 -19.37 -8.71 53.96
N ALA A 35 -20.68 -8.51 54.10
CA ALA A 35 -21.52 -8.06 52.99
C ALA A 35 -21.10 -6.69 52.42
N GLY A 36 -20.69 -5.76 53.28
CA GLY A 36 -20.17 -4.46 52.87
C GLY A 36 -18.82 -4.55 52.14
N HIS A 37 -17.91 -5.36 52.67
CA HIS A 37 -16.58 -5.58 52.08
C HIS A 37 -16.68 -6.19 50.68
N TRP A 38 -17.41 -7.30 50.53
CA TRP A 38 -17.60 -7.96 49.23
C TRP A 38 -18.33 -7.09 48.21
N LYS A 39 -19.33 -6.31 48.64
CA LYS A 39 -20.02 -5.36 47.75
C LYS A 39 -19.08 -4.25 47.26
N GLY A 40 -18.18 -3.79 48.12
CA GLY A 40 -17.15 -2.81 47.77
C GLY A 40 -16.14 -3.35 46.76
N GLU A 41 -15.60 -4.55 47.01
CA GLU A 41 -14.68 -5.22 46.09
C GLU A 41 -15.32 -5.51 44.73
N TYR A 42 -16.55 -6.03 44.72
CA TYR A 42 -17.28 -6.29 43.48
C TYR A 42 -17.55 -5.00 42.69
N ALA A 43 -17.97 -3.92 43.35
CA ALA A 43 -18.19 -2.63 42.69
C ALA A 43 -16.89 -2.06 42.12
N ALA A 44 -15.77 -2.19 42.85
CA ALA A 44 -14.45 -1.78 42.39
C ALA A 44 -13.99 -2.61 41.18
N GLU A 45 -14.22 -3.92 41.19
CA GLU A 45 -13.86 -4.81 40.09
C GLU A 45 -14.70 -4.53 38.83
N VAL A 46 -16.02 -4.30 38.99
CA VAL A 46 -16.90 -3.90 37.88
C VAL A 46 -16.46 -2.55 37.29
N ALA A 47 -16.13 -1.56 38.14
CA ALA A 47 -15.63 -0.27 37.67
C ALA A 47 -14.28 -0.40 36.94
N ALA A 48 -13.37 -1.23 37.45
CA ALA A 48 -12.09 -1.50 36.81
C ALA A 48 -12.26 -2.17 35.43
N ARG A 49 -13.12 -3.19 35.33
CA ARG A 49 -13.45 -3.85 34.06
C ARG A 49 -14.14 -2.90 33.08
N ALA A 50 -15.00 -2.00 33.55
CA ALA A 50 -15.62 -1.00 32.70
C ALA A 50 -14.60 -0.01 32.12
N ALA A 51 -13.64 0.43 32.93
CA ALA A 51 -12.54 1.29 32.48
C ALA A 51 -11.63 0.58 31.47
N ASP A 52 -11.28 -0.68 31.73
CA ASP A 52 -10.47 -1.51 30.85
C ASP A 52 -11.15 -1.77 29.50
N ASN A 53 -12.44 -2.11 29.52
CA ASN A 53 -13.26 -2.25 28.31
C ASN A 53 -13.33 -0.95 27.49
N ALA A 54 -13.43 0.21 28.14
CA ALA A 54 -13.43 1.51 27.46
C ALA A 54 -12.06 1.81 26.82
N ALA A 55 -10.97 1.47 27.49
CA ALA A 55 -9.62 1.61 26.94
C ALA A 55 -9.39 0.67 25.74
N HIS A 56 -9.87 -0.57 25.82
CA HIS A 56 -9.86 -1.53 24.71
C HIS A 56 -10.71 -1.05 23.54
N ALA A 57 -11.92 -0.56 23.77
CA ALA A 57 -12.78 -0.01 22.73
C ALA A 57 -12.11 1.19 22.02
N THR A 58 -11.48 2.08 22.78
CA THR A 58 -10.73 3.22 22.22
C THR A 58 -9.56 2.76 21.36
N THR A 59 -8.85 1.72 21.81
CA THR A 59 -7.72 1.15 21.07
C THR A 59 -8.20 0.51 19.77
N LEU A 60 -9.24 -0.31 19.82
CA LEU A 60 -9.86 -0.93 18.63
C LEU A 60 -10.37 0.12 17.64
N GLN A 61 -10.99 1.20 18.14
CA GLN A 61 -11.43 2.31 17.30
C GLN A 61 -10.23 2.97 16.59
N ARG A 62 -9.14 3.26 17.32
CA ARG A 62 -7.93 3.84 16.73
C ARG A 62 -7.31 2.93 15.68
N LEU A 63 -7.32 1.61 15.89
CA LEU A 63 -6.88 0.64 14.87
C LEU A 63 -7.82 0.61 13.66
N ALA A 64 -9.13 0.70 13.86
CA ALA A 64 -10.09 0.74 12.77
C ALA A 64 -9.90 2.02 11.93
N ASP A 65 -9.75 3.17 12.57
CA ASP A 65 -9.54 4.47 11.92
C ASP A 65 -8.21 4.49 11.14
N SER A 66 -7.13 3.95 11.72
CA SER A 66 -5.84 3.87 11.03
C SER A 66 -5.88 2.91 9.83
N THR A 67 -6.57 1.78 9.97
CA THR A 67 -6.77 0.82 8.89
C THR A 67 -7.60 1.43 7.76
N ALA A 68 -8.67 2.16 8.09
CA ALA A 68 -9.48 2.87 7.11
C ALA A 68 -8.69 3.94 6.37
N ALA A 69 -7.84 4.69 7.08
CA ALA A 69 -6.96 5.69 6.49
C ALA A 69 -5.93 5.06 5.52
N VAL A 70 -5.34 3.92 5.89
CA VAL A 70 -4.42 3.17 5.02
C VAL A 70 -5.15 2.63 3.78
N ALA A 71 -6.34 2.05 3.95
CA ALA A 71 -7.15 1.56 2.83
C ALA A 71 -7.53 2.69 1.86
N ALA A 72 -7.89 3.88 2.38
CA ALA A 72 -8.17 5.05 1.56
C ALA A 72 -6.95 5.50 0.76
N LYS A 73 -5.76 5.55 1.37
CA LYS A 73 -4.50 5.87 0.68
C LYS A 73 -4.17 4.85 -0.40
N ALA A 74 -4.29 3.56 -0.10
CA ALA A 74 -4.06 2.49 -1.08
C ALA A 74 -5.01 2.60 -2.28
N LYS A 75 -6.29 2.90 -2.04
CA LYS A 75 -7.29 3.11 -3.12
C LYS A 75 -6.99 4.35 -3.96
N ALA A 76 -6.56 5.44 -3.32
CA ALA A 76 -6.17 6.65 -4.04
C ALA A 76 -4.92 6.39 -4.91
N ALA A 77 -3.92 5.71 -4.36
CA ALA A 77 -2.71 5.32 -5.08
C ALA A 77 -3.00 4.39 -6.26
N SER A 78 -3.88 3.39 -6.09
CA SER A 78 -4.24 2.49 -7.19
C SER A 78 -5.01 3.21 -8.31
N THR A 79 -5.88 4.16 -7.96
CA THR A 79 -6.61 4.98 -8.94
C THR A 79 -5.64 5.89 -9.72
N ALA A 80 -4.70 6.53 -9.02
CA ALA A 80 -3.67 7.34 -9.65
C ALA A 80 -2.77 6.51 -10.57
N LEU A 81 -2.40 5.29 -10.15
CA LEU A 81 -1.63 4.37 -10.96
C LEU A 81 -2.36 3.96 -12.24
N ALA A 82 -3.64 3.60 -12.13
CA ALA A 82 -4.46 3.26 -13.29
C ALA A 82 -4.52 4.41 -14.31
N LYS A 83 -4.67 5.65 -13.83
CA LYS A 83 -4.64 6.84 -14.69
C LYS A 83 -3.26 7.02 -15.36
N SER A 84 -2.18 6.92 -14.59
CA SER A 84 -0.82 7.06 -15.12
C SER A 84 -0.49 5.99 -16.17
N ARG A 85 -0.93 4.74 -15.97
CA ARG A 85 -0.76 3.67 -16.97
C ARG A 85 -1.53 3.99 -18.26
N ALA A 86 -2.78 4.43 -18.17
CA ALA A 86 -3.57 4.79 -19.34
C ALA A 86 -2.96 5.97 -20.13
N GLU A 87 -2.40 6.96 -19.43
CA GLU A 87 -1.69 8.08 -20.04
C GLU A 87 -0.40 7.62 -20.74
N SER A 88 0.41 6.78 -20.08
CA SER A 88 1.63 6.20 -20.66
C SER A 88 1.33 5.34 -21.88
N ASP A 89 0.28 4.51 -21.85
CA ASP A 89 -0.14 3.71 -23.00
C ASP A 89 -0.55 4.59 -24.18
N THR A 90 -1.28 5.68 -23.90
CA THR A 90 -1.69 6.64 -24.93
C THR A 90 -0.48 7.32 -25.57
N GLN A 91 0.50 7.74 -24.76
CA GLN A 91 1.73 8.36 -25.25
C GLN A 91 2.57 7.38 -26.07
N TYR A 92 2.66 6.12 -25.63
CA TYR A 92 3.37 5.06 -26.34
C TYR A 92 2.77 4.80 -27.73
N GLN A 93 1.44 4.64 -27.82
CA GLN A 93 0.77 4.46 -29.12
C GLN A 93 0.99 5.65 -30.05
N LYS A 94 0.92 6.87 -29.50
CA LYS A 94 1.20 8.09 -30.26
C LYS A 94 2.64 8.11 -30.78
N ALA A 95 3.62 7.76 -29.95
CA ALA A 95 5.03 7.72 -30.33
C ALA A 95 5.29 6.68 -31.44
N LEU A 96 4.65 5.51 -31.39
CA LEU A 96 4.73 4.52 -32.48
C LEU A 96 4.15 5.04 -33.79
N ASP A 97 3.02 5.74 -33.73
CA ASP A 97 2.40 6.32 -34.92
C ASP A 97 3.21 7.49 -35.48
N ASP A 98 3.83 8.30 -34.61
CA ASP A 98 4.77 9.35 -34.99
C ASP A 98 6.02 8.76 -35.65
N ALA A 99 6.60 7.68 -35.12
CA ALA A 99 7.73 6.98 -35.73
C ALA A 99 7.38 6.45 -37.14
N LYS A 100 6.19 5.86 -37.33
CA LYS A 100 5.71 5.42 -38.65
C LYS A 100 5.48 6.58 -39.62
N ARG A 101 5.04 7.74 -39.13
CA ARG A 101 4.90 8.96 -39.95
C ARG A 101 6.28 9.45 -40.37
N ALA A 102 7.20 9.59 -39.43
CA ALA A 102 8.58 10.00 -39.65
C ALA A 102 9.32 9.07 -40.63
N GLU A 103 9.08 7.75 -40.56
CA GLU A 103 9.61 6.78 -41.53
C GLU A 103 9.24 7.17 -42.98
N ARG A 104 7.94 7.41 -43.22
CA ARG A 104 7.43 7.73 -44.56
C ARG A 104 7.97 9.07 -45.05
N ASP A 105 8.02 10.06 -44.16
CA ASP A 105 8.50 11.40 -44.47
C ASP A 105 10.00 11.40 -44.76
N LEU A 106 10.80 10.68 -43.97
CA LEU A 106 12.24 10.50 -44.18
C LEU A 106 12.54 9.75 -45.48
N ALA A 107 11.83 8.65 -45.74
CA ALA A 107 11.98 7.91 -47.01
C ALA A 107 11.66 8.81 -48.21
N ALA A 108 10.63 9.67 -48.10
CA ALA A 108 10.29 10.63 -49.14
C ALA A 108 11.35 11.73 -49.30
N ALA A 109 11.86 12.28 -48.20
CA ALA A 109 12.92 13.30 -48.21
C ALA A 109 14.23 12.77 -48.83
N LEU A 110 14.61 11.53 -48.49
CA LEU A 110 15.77 10.85 -49.08
C LEU A 110 15.59 10.62 -50.59
N ARG A 111 14.39 10.25 -51.05
CA ARG A 111 14.09 10.10 -52.49
C ARG A 111 14.13 11.42 -53.25
N ARG A 112 13.70 12.53 -52.63
CA ARG A 112 13.77 13.88 -53.22
C ARG A 112 15.17 14.49 -53.16
N GLY A 113 16.05 13.93 -52.33
CA GLY A 113 17.40 14.45 -52.10
C GLY A 113 17.46 15.62 -51.12
N ASP A 114 16.37 15.91 -50.41
CA ASP A 114 16.28 16.99 -49.41
C ASP A 114 17.17 16.72 -48.19
N VAL A 115 17.43 15.44 -47.92
CA VAL A 115 18.28 14.95 -46.83
C VAL A 115 19.27 13.95 -47.41
N GLN A 116 20.52 14.00 -46.98
CA GLN A 116 21.53 13.01 -47.33
C GLN A 116 21.85 12.13 -46.12
N LEU A 117 21.97 10.82 -46.36
CA LEU A 117 22.69 9.94 -45.44
C LEU A 117 24.17 10.37 -45.43
N GLN A 118 24.89 10.07 -44.35
CA GLN A 118 26.26 10.56 -44.10
C GLN A 118 27.12 10.69 -45.38
N PRO A 119 27.82 11.82 -45.58
CA PRO A 119 28.56 12.11 -46.81
C PRO A 119 29.58 11.02 -47.17
N GLN A 120 30.16 10.35 -46.16
CA GLN A 120 31.11 9.26 -46.36
C GLN A 120 30.53 8.01 -47.07
N TRP A 121 29.21 7.90 -47.22
CA TRP A 121 28.57 6.75 -47.87
C TRP A 121 28.23 7.01 -49.35
N SER A 122 28.65 8.16 -49.90
CA SER A 122 28.64 8.38 -51.34
C SER A 122 29.79 7.60 -51.98
N CYS A 123 29.52 6.39 -52.49
CA CYS A 123 30.46 5.76 -53.40
C CYS A 123 30.56 6.61 -54.68
N PRO A 124 31.75 7.01 -55.13
CA PRO A 124 31.89 7.58 -56.46
C PRO A 124 31.33 6.57 -57.46
N ALA A 125 30.47 7.03 -58.37
CA ALA A 125 29.97 6.20 -59.45
C ALA A 125 31.18 5.63 -60.19
N THR A 126 31.36 4.32 -60.15
CA THR A 126 32.37 3.67 -60.98
C THR A 126 32.03 4.03 -62.42
N GLY A 127 32.95 4.72 -63.11
CA GLY A 127 32.82 5.02 -64.53
C GLY A 127 32.53 3.73 -65.32
N THR A 128 32.06 3.88 -66.56
CA THR A 128 31.68 2.79 -67.49
C THR A 128 32.85 1.84 -67.79
N GLY A 129 33.28 1.08 -66.79
CA GLY A 129 34.23 -0.03 -66.89
C GLY A 129 33.44 -1.33 -66.82
N ALA A 130 33.89 -2.33 -67.58
CA ALA A 130 33.22 -3.58 -67.89
C ALA A 130 33.03 -4.55 -66.70
N GLY A 131 32.48 -4.07 -65.58
CA GLY A 131 31.97 -4.91 -64.49
C GLY A 131 30.47 -5.06 -64.65
N ALA A 132 29.98 -6.29 -64.81
CA ALA A 132 28.56 -6.56 -64.69
C ALA A 132 28.06 -6.10 -63.31
N ALA A 133 26.88 -5.51 -63.25
CA ALA A 133 26.22 -5.23 -61.98
C ALA A 133 26.14 -6.53 -61.16
N ALA A 134 26.44 -6.46 -59.87
CA ALA A 134 26.27 -7.62 -58.99
C ALA A 134 24.84 -8.19 -59.14
N PRO A 135 24.63 -9.52 -59.08
CA PRO A 135 23.31 -10.13 -59.28
C PRO A 135 22.20 -9.55 -58.38
N ASP A 136 22.60 -9.02 -57.23
CA ASP A 136 21.85 -8.38 -56.17
C ASP A 136 21.83 -6.84 -56.25
N ALA A 137 22.47 -6.23 -57.25
CA ALA A 137 22.49 -4.78 -57.43
C ALA A 137 21.08 -4.16 -57.61
N VAL A 138 20.13 -4.95 -58.14
CA VAL A 138 18.71 -4.55 -58.24
C VAL A 138 18.06 -4.45 -56.85
N GLN A 139 18.47 -5.29 -55.90
CA GLN A 139 18.05 -5.22 -54.49
C GLN A 139 18.67 -4.00 -53.79
N ALA A 140 19.83 -3.54 -54.24
CA ALA A 140 20.51 -2.31 -53.81
C ALA A 140 20.06 -1.05 -54.57
N SER A 141 18.87 -1.05 -55.18
CA SER A 141 18.31 0.15 -55.82
C SER A 141 18.32 1.36 -54.87
N ALA A 142 18.46 2.57 -55.41
CA ALA A 142 18.46 3.79 -54.60
C ALA A 142 17.19 3.90 -53.72
N ALA A 143 16.03 3.54 -54.28
CA ALA A 143 14.77 3.48 -53.55
C ALA A 143 14.78 2.45 -52.40
N GLY A 144 15.37 1.27 -52.61
CA GLY A 144 15.54 0.25 -51.57
C GLY A 144 16.44 0.70 -50.42
N ARG A 145 17.54 1.40 -50.74
CA ARG A 145 18.47 1.98 -49.73
C ARG A 145 17.80 3.03 -48.87
N PHE A 146 17.02 3.94 -49.46
CA PHE A 146 16.32 4.98 -48.71
C PHE A 146 15.23 4.41 -47.80
N ASN A 147 14.47 3.42 -48.28
CA ASN A 147 13.46 2.74 -47.46
C ASN A 147 14.09 1.96 -46.31
N SER A 148 15.23 1.30 -46.55
CA SER A 148 15.95 0.58 -45.49
C SER A 148 16.46 1.53 -44.41
N ALA A 149 17.08 2.65 -44.79
CA ALA A 149 17.56 3.65 -43.84
C ALA A 149 16.43 4.25 -43.00
N ALA A 150 15.30 4.61 -43.64
CA ALA A 150 14.15 5.13 -42.93
C ALA A 150 13.56 4.13 -41.93
N ARG A 151 13.49 2.84 -42.30
CA ARG A 151 13.05 1.77 -41.40
C ARG A 151 13.95 1.60 -40.18
N ILE A 152 15.27 1.73 -40.34
CA ILE A 152 16.22 1.64 -39.23
C ILE A 152 16.02 2.79 -38.24
N VAL A 153 15.85 4.02 -38.74
CA VAL A 153 15.57 5.19 -37.89
C VAL A 153 14.24 5.02 -37.17
N ALA A 154 13.19 4.62 -37.88
CA ALA A 154 11.88 4.38 -37.27
C ALA A 154 11.89 3.25 -36.24
N ALA A 155 12.71 2.21 -36.44
CA ALA A 155 12.92 1.17 -35.44
C ALA A 155 13.62 1.70 -34.19
N ALA A 156 14.63 2.56 -34.34
CA ALA A 156 15.29 3.20 -33.20
C ALA A 156 14.35 4.14 -32.43
N ASP A 157 13.50 4.90 -33.12
CA ASP A 157 12.47 5.75 -32.50
C ASP A 157 11.43 4.91 -31.75
N ALA A 158 11.02 3.77 -32.33
CA ALA A 158 10.11 2.83 -31.68
C ALA A 158 10.75 2.18 -30.44
N ASP A 159 12.03 1.81 -30.49
CA ASP A 159 12.78 1.27 -29.36
C ASP A 159 12.89 2.30 -28.22
N ALA A 160 13.17 3.56 -28.54
CA ALA A 160 13.17 4.66 -27.57
C ALA A 160 11.79 4.82 -26.91
N ALA A 161 10.72 4.75 -27.69
CA ALA A 161 9.36 4.82 -27.16
C ALA A 161 9.03 3.65 -26.21
N VAL A 162 9.51 2.44 -26.50
CA VAL A 162 9.37 1.27 -25.61
C VAL A 162 10.14 1.49 -24.31
N ILE A 163 11.38 1.97 -24.39
CA ILE A 163 12.22 2.24 -23.21
C ILE A 163 11.54 3.27 -22.30
N ASP A 164 11.05 4.38 -22.87
CA ASP A 164 10.36 5.42 -22.12
C ASP A 164 9.07 4.90 -21.49
N TRP A 165 8.29 4.10 -22.22
CA TRP A 165 7.07 3.48 -21.68
C TRP A 165 7.37 2.53 -20.50
N LEU A 166 8.40 1.69 -20.62
CA LEU A 166 8.85 0.80 -19.55
C LEU A 166 9.35 1.59 -18.33
N TRP A 167 10.12 2.65 -18.55
CA TRP A 167 10.62 3.49 -17.47
C TRP A 167 9.48 4.21 -16.73
N ASN A 168 8.56 4.82 -17.46
CA ASN A 168 7.42 5.55 -16.89
C ASN A 168 6.48 4.60 -16.13
N SER A 169 6.23 3.40 -16.64
CA SER A 169 5.42 2.41 -15.94
C SER A 169 6.07 1.93 -14.63
N TRP A 170 7.38 1.64 -14.66
CA TRP A 170 8.14 1.32 -13.45
C TRP A 170 8.12 2.45 -12.42
N GLN A 171 8.32 3.70 -12.85
CA GLN A 171 8.32 4.86 -11.96
C GLN A 171 6.93 5.12 -11.35
N ALA A 172 5.87 4.91 -12.13
CA ALA A 172 4.49 5.01 -11.66
C ALA A 172 4.20 3.94 -10.60
N ASP A 173 4.59 2.68 -10.84
CA ASP A 173 4.45 1.59 -9.87
C ASP A 173 5.21 1.90 -8.58
N ARG A 174 6.46 2.35 -8.67
CA ARG A 174 7.28 2.76 -7.52
C ARG A 174 6.60 3.86 -6.70
N THR A 175 6.10 4.89 -7.36
CA THR A 175 5.40 6.01 -6.71
C THR A 175 4.12 5.52 -6.03
N ALA A 176 3.37 4.61 -6.65
CA ALA A 176 2.14 4.06 -6.10
C ALA A 176 2.36 3.22 -4.85
N VAL A 177 3.40 2.38 -4.80
CA VAL A 177 3.70 1.59 -3.58
C VAL A 177 4.19 2.45 -2.42
N ILE A 178 4.93 3.54 -2.69
CA ILE A 178 5.31 4.52 -1.66
C ILE A 178 4.07 5.27 -1.16
N ALA A 179 3.24 5.79 -2.07
CA ALA A 179 2.03 6.53 -1.71
C ALA A 179 1.00 5.66 -0.96
N GLY A 180 0.90 4.38 -1.32
CA GLY A 180 0.09 3.39 -0.63
C GLY A 180 0.64 2.96 0.75
N GLY A 181 1.85 3.38 1.10
CA GLY A 181 2.51 3.02 2.36
C GLY A 181 3.06 1.58 2.39
N CYS A 182 3.20 0.93 1.24
CA CYS A 182 3.75 -0.42 1.10
C CYS A 182 5.29 -0.43 1.08
N ALA A 183 5.92 0.72 0.85
CA ALA A 183 7.37 0.90 0.89
C ALA A 183 7.71 2.28 1.50
N VAL A 184 8.86 2.36 2.17
CA VAL A 184 9.42 3.61 2.69
C VAL A 184 10.65 3.95 1.85
N GLU A 185 10.80 5.20 1.41
CA GLU A 185 12.04 5.62 0.77
C GLU A 185 13.16 5.60 1.81
N ALA A 186 14.24 4.86 1.52
CA ALA A 186 15.45 4.96 2.32
C ALA A 186 15.99 6.39 2.18
N ALA A 187 15.99 7.13 3.28
CA ALA A 187 16.62 8.45 3.33
C ALA A 187 18.08 8.30 2.89
N ARG A 188 18.45 9.00 1.81
CA ARG A 188 19.84 9.13 1.36
C ARG A 188 20.49 10.32 2.05
#